data_AF-A0AA35TS39-F1
#
_entry.id   AF-A0AA35TS39-F1
#
_cell.length_a   1.000
_cell.length_b   1.000
_cell.length_c   1.000
_cell.angle_alpha   90.00
_cell.angle_beta   90.00
_cell.angle_gamma   90.00
#
_symmetry.space_group_name_H-M   'P 1'
#
loop_
_entity.id
_entity.type
_entity.pdbx_description
1 polymer ?
#
loop_
_entity_poly.entity_id
_entity_poly.type
_entity_poly.pdbx_seq_one_letter_code
_entity_poly.pdbx_strand_id
1 'polypeptide(L)'
;MNASYFLVLLALLMPLAMCHPQPSLDEDKEQEYGEMAQSDDGEEDDSNLEGMLRMIQQRGGDEDEDGGENALVMQDEDGNDEAGMQAQKRCATHIYVMGFTSGSGNSNSRNLPYLFVDLYNHEEGSARFPNNPGKDMRKNKGDFWKFSLKKDLKLTKCCITKADIKKIVVRNGGNDGWKIESIFTILRSGSYYTVVTADVGLNTIVDGNPKGKKAFRQISLTKTYDS
;
A
#
# COMPACT_ATOMS: atom_id res chain seq x y z
N MET A 1 -49.12 15.04 -44.96
CA MET A 1 -47.83 15.74 -45.02
C MET A 1 -47.24 15.78 -43.62
N ASN A 2 -46.04 15.18 -43.47
CA ASN A 2 -45.00 15.32 -42.42
C ASN A 2 -45.40 14.90 -40.99
N ALA A 3 -45.06 13.72 -40.47
CA ALA A 3 -43.76 13.06 -40.27
C ALA A 3 -42.81 13.77 -39.29
N SER A 4 -42.44 13.04 -38.22
CA SER A 4 -41.16 13.12 -37.49
C SER A 4 -41.00 14.31 -36.51
N TYR A 5 -40.63 14.17 -35.23
CA TYR A 5 -39.72 13.22 -34.61
C TYR A 5 -40.15 12.90 -33.16
N PHE A 6 -40.28 11.61 -32.87
CA PHE A 6 -40.25 11.06 -31.51
C PHE A 6 -38.87 11.34 -30.91
N LEU A 7 -38.85 12.12 -29.84
CA LEU A 7 -37.64 12.43 -29.10
C LEU A 7 -37.18 11.17 -28.36
N VAL A 8 -36.01 10.72 -28.81
CA VAL A 8 -35.20 9.59 -28.38
C VAL A 8 -35.04 9.58 -26.85
N LEU A 9 -35.85 8.76 -26.17
CA LEU A 9 -35.58 8.31 -24.81
C LEU A 9 -34.77 7.00 -24.91
N LEU A 10 -33.55 7.08 -25.46
CA LEU A 10 -32.66 5.93 -25.49
C LEU A 10 -32.14 5.72 -24.06
N ALA A 11 -32.63 4.64 -23.48
CA ALA A 11 -32.30 4.15 -22.16
C ALA A 11 -30.80 4.20 -21.88
N LEU A 12 -30.43 4.96 -20.85
CA LEU A 12 -29.23 4.77 -20.05
C LEU A 12 -29.36 3.44 -19.27
N LEU A 13 -29.40 2.33 -19.98
CA LEU A 13 -29.17 1.00 -19.43
C LEU A 13 -27.68 0.69 -19.64
N MET A 14 -26.82 1.43 -18.93
CA MET A 14 -25.48 0.91 -18.70
C MET A 14 -25.65 -0.27 -17.75
N PRO A 15 -25.16 -1.47 -18.09
CA PRO A 15 -25.06 -2.53 -17.12
C PRO A 15 -24.14 -2.01 -16.02
N LEU A 16 -24.71 -1.71 -14.85
CA LEU A 16 -23.96 -1.73 -13.60
C LEU A 16 -23.37 -3.13 -13.55
N ALA A 17 -22.12 -3.27 -14.02
CA ALA A 17 -21.32 -4.46 -13.81
C ALA A 17 -21.17 -4.56 -12.29
N MET A 18 -22.17 -5.20 -11.67
CA MET A 18 -22.19 -5.44 -10.25
C MET A 18 -20.99 -6.32 -10.00
N CYS A 19 -20.01 -5.67 -9.39
CA CYS A 19 -18.82 -6.27 -8.91
C CYS A 19 -19.19 -7.49 -8.08
N HIS A 20 -19.11 -8.69 -8.64
CA HIS A 20 -19.34 -9.89 -7.86
C HIS A 20 -18.14 -10.00 -6.92
N PRO A 21 -18.32 -9.80 -5.61
CA PRO A 21 -17.24 -10.04 -4.67
C PRO A 21 -16.83 -11.50 -4.86
N GLN A 22 -15.55 -11.74 -5.16
CA GLN A 22 -15.02 -13.08 -5.05
C GLN A 22 -15.26 -13.52 -3.60
N PRO A 23 -15.77 -14.74 -3.35
CA PRO A 23 -15.97 -15.22 -2.00
C PRO A 23 -14.63 -15.14 -1.26
N SER A 24 -14.58 -14.30 -0.23
CA SER A 24 -13.44 -14.21 0.67
C SER A 24 -13.36 -15.53 1.43
N LEU A 25 -12.42 -16.38 1.02
CA LEU A 25 -11.87 -17.38 1.93
C LEU A 25 -11.11 -16.58 3.00
N ASP A 26 -11.51 -16.75 4.26
CA ASP A 26 -10.84 -16.27 5.47
C ASP A 26 -11.20 -14.83 5.92
N GLU A 27 -12.49 -14.57 6.16
CA GLU A 27 -12.88 -13.73 7.30
C GLU A 27 -13.04 -14.68 8.49
N ASP A 28 -12.09 -14.68 9.42
CA ASP A 28 -12.35 -14.69 10.87
C ASP A 28 -11.04 -14.92 11.65
N LYS A 29 -10.88 -14.10 12.69
CA LYS A 29 -9.72 -13.95 13.60
C LYS A 29 -8.66 -12.94 13.15
N GLU A 30 -9.07 -11.68 12.94
CA GLU A 30 -8.19 -10.57 13.36
C GLU A 30 -8.05 -10.69 14.89
N GLN A 31 -6.99 -11.33 15.37
CA GLN A 31 -6.58 -11.19 16.77
C GLN A 31 -6.26 -9.72 16.98
N GLU A 32 -7.05 -9.12 17.87
CA GLU A 32 -6.82 -7.82 18.49
C GLU A 32 -5.43 -7.84 19.12
N TYR A 33 -4.43 -7.32 18.40
CA TYR A 33 -3.14 -6.96 18.97
C TYR A 33 -3.33 -5.66 19.77
N GLY A 34 -4.00 -5.80 20.92
CA GLY A 34 -4.02 -4.82 21.98
C GLY A 34 -2.70 -4.87 22.76
N GLU A 35 -2.22 -3.68 23.12
CA GLU A 35 -1.21 -3.42 24.16
C GLU A 35 0.17 -4.09 23.99
N MET A 36 1.04 -3.49 23.16
CA MET A 36 2.45 -3.42 23.54
C MET A 36 2.62 -2.21 24.46
N ALA A 37 2.76 -2.51 25.75
CA ALA A 37 3.01 -1.56 26.80
C ALA A 37 4.21 -0.66 26.46
N GLN A 38 4.00 0.65 26.60
CA GLN A 38 5.08 1.62 26.73
C GLN A 38 5.69 1.44 28.12
N SER A 39 6.85 0.83 28.21
CA SER A 39 7.76 1.10 29.32
C SER A 39 8.41 2.46 29.05
N ASP A 40 8.13 3.39 29.96
CA ASP A 40 8.65 4.74 29.98
C ASP A 40 9.96 4.71 30.79
N ASP A 41 10.96 4.02 30.27
CA ASP A 41 12.33 4.09 30.73
C ASP A 41 13.25 4.21 29.51
N GLY A 42 13.92 5.35 29.44
CA GLY A 42 14.77 5.70 28.31
C GLY A 42 15.94 4.74 28.17
N GLU A 43 15.83 3.80 27.25
CA GLU A 43 16.94 3.16 26.57
C GLU A 43 16.52 2.91 25.11
N GLU A 44 17.31 3.45 24.18
CA GLU A 44 17.05 3.39 22.74
C GLU A 44 17.34 1.97 22.23
N ASP A 45 16.30 1.14 22.16
CA ASP A 45 16.40 -0.20 21.58
C ASP A 45 16.06 -0.17 20.08
N ASP A 46 17.08 -0.35 19.24
CA ASP A 46 17.03 -0.50 17.78
C ASP A 46 16.30 -1.80 17.30
N SER A 47 15.65 -2.53 18.22
CA SER A 47 15.09 -3.87 18.00
C SER A 47 13.77 -3.90 17.24
N ASN A 48 13.08 -2.76 17.12
CA ASN A 48 11.75 -2.70 16.47
C ASN A 48 11.82 -2.77 14.94
N LEU A 49 12.93 -2.32 14.33
CA LEU A 49 13.09 -2.36 12.87
C LEU A 49 13.40 -3.79 12.38
N GLU A 50 14.23 -4.54 13.12
CA GLU A 50 14.60 -5.93 12.84
C GLU A 50 13.39 -6.87 12.90
N GLY A 51 12.51 -6.71 13.91
CA GLY A 51 11.28 -7.52 14.01
C GLY A 51 10.34 -7.34 12.81
N MET A 52 10.28 -6.14 12.25
CA MET A 52 9.44 -5.83 11.08
C MET A 52 10.08 -6.25 9.75
N LEU A 53 11.40 -6.08 9.60
CA LEU A 53 12.14 -6.57 8.42
C LEU A 53 12.11 -8.10 8.33
N ARG A 54 12.21 -8.81 9.46
CA ARG A 54 12.06 -10.27 9.52
C ARG A 54 10.69 -10.75 9.03
N MET A 55 9.62 -9.99 9.23
CA MET A 55 8.31 -10.31 8.67
C MET A 55 8.24 -10.19 7.14
N ILE A 56 9.11 -9.38 6.51
CA ILE A 56 9.18 -9.24 5.05
C ILE A 56 10.10 -10.30 4.42
N GLN A 57 11.09 -10.80 5.16
CA GLN A 57 12.07 -11.79 4.67
C GLN A 57 11.71 -13.27 4.91
N GLN A 58 10.78 -13.61 5.81
CA GLN A 58 10.50 -15.01 6.19
C GLN A 58 9.65 -15.83 5.20
N ARG A 59 9.84 -15.70 3.87
CA ARG A 59 9.20 -16.63 2.91
C ARG A 59 10.02 -16.97 1.67
N GLY A 60 11.34 -17.01 1.79
CA GLY A 60 12.22 -17.40 0.68
C GLY A 60 13.49 -18.11 1.12
N GLY A 61 13.41 -19.07 2.04
CA GLY A 61 14.59 -19.79 2.51
C GLY A 61 14.26 -21.19 3.01
N ASP A 62 13.94 -22.08 2.08
CA ASP A 62 14.19 -23.51 2.24
C ASP A 62 15.35 -23.82 1.28
N GLU A 63 16.58 -23.61 1.76
CA GLU A 63 17.81 -24.07 1.08
C GLU A 63 18.18 -25.44 1.69
N ASP A 64 17.79 -26.51 1.01
CA ASP A 64 18.36 -27.85 1.22
C ASP A 64 19.58 -27.99 0.28
N GLU A 65 20.79 -27.98 0.87
CA GLU A 65 22.04 -28.31 0.19
C GLU A 65 22.22 -29.83 0.02
N ASP A 66 22.29 -30.21 -1.26
CA ASP A 66 23.20 -31.15 -1.94
C ASP A 66 23.69 -32.47 -1.32
N GLY A 67 23.56 -33.51 -2.15
CA GLY A 67 24.53 -34.60 -2.20
C GLY A 67 24.08 -35.83 -3.01
N GLY A 68 24.41 -35.88 -4.31
CA GLY A 68 24.38 -37.15 -5.04
C GLY A 68 24.40 -37.06 -6.57
N GLU A 69 25.60 -37.04 -7.14
CA GLU A 69 25.83 -37.29 -8.57
C GLU A 69 25.41 -38.72 -8.96
N ASN A 70 24.61 -38.85 -10.03
CA ASN A 70 24.88 -39.85 -11.07
C ASN A 70 24.06 -39.58 -12.35
N ALA A 71 24.76 -39.69 -13.47
CA ALA A 71 24.26 -39.55 -14.83
C ALA A 71 23.28 -40.67 -15.22
N LEU A 72 22.28 -40.37 -16.06
CA LEU A 72 22.06 -40.95 -17.40
C LEU A 72 20.68 -40.53 -17.96
N VAL A 73 20.73 -39.92 -19.15
CA VAL A 73 19.89 -40.17 -20.34
C VAL A 73 18.45 -40.67 -20.11
N MET A 74 17.45 -39.87 -20.51
CA MET A 74 16.54 -40.20 -21.63
C MET A 74 15.83 -38.92 -22.10
N GLN A 75 15.92 -38.67 -23.41
CA GLN A 75 15.06 -37.75 -24.13
C GLN A 75 13.77 -38.51 -24.43
N ASP A 76 12.66 -38.07 -23.84
CA ASP A 76 11.33 -38.36 -24.34
C ASP A 76 10.67 -37.01 -24.67
N GLU A 77 10.50 -36.79 -25.97
CA GLU A 77 9.57 -35.82 -26.51
C GLU A 77 8.16 -36.35 -26.23
N ASP A 78 7.47 -35.81 -25.24
CA ASP A 78 6.00 -35.82 -25.19
C ASP A 78 5.56 -34.63 -24.36
N GLY A 79 4.82 -33.74 -25.03
CA GLY A 79 4.45 -32.44 -24.50
C GLY A 79 3.43 -32.49 -23.37
N ASN A 80 3.14 -31.28 -22.92
CA ASN A 80 1.98 -30.91 -22.11
C ASN A 80 2.15 -31.05 -20.59
N ASP A 81 3.08 -30.28 -20.02
CA ASP A 81 3.00 -29.79 -18.64
C ASP A 81 3.36 -28.29 -18.56
N GLU A 82 2.80 -27.48 -19.46
CA GLU A 82 2.51 -26.09 -19.12
C GLU A 82 1.33 -26.07 -18.12
N ALA A 83 1.56 -26.63 -16.94
CA ALA A 83 0.81 -26.29 -15.75
C ALA A 83 1.22 -24.86 -15.39
N GLY A 84 0.79 -23.92 -16.25
CA GLY A 84 0.85 -22.50 -16.07
C GLY A 84 0.17 -22.21 -14.75
N MET A 85 0.99 -22.06 -13.73
CA MET A 85 0.61 -21.60 -12.41
C MET A 85 0.15 -20.14 -12.61
N GLN A 86 -1.07 -19.97 -13.12
CA GLN A 86 -1.76 -18.70 -13.13
C GLN A 86 -1.95 -18.36 -11.66
N ALA A 87 -0.98 -17.64 -11.09
CA ALA A 87 -1.09 -17.04 -9.79
C ALA A 87 -2.41 -16.27 -9.78
N GLN A 88 -3.43 -16.89 -9.17
CA GLN A 88 -4.79 -16.37 -9.17
C GLN A 88 -4.70 -14.92 -8.74
N LYS A 89 -5.08 -14.00 -9.62
CA LYS A 89 -4.88 -12.57 -9.44
C LYS A 89 -5.68 -12.11 -8.21
N ARG A 90 -5.01 -12.04 -7.06
CA ARG A 90 -5.66 -11.72 -5.78
C ARG A 90 -5.91 -10.22 -5.68
N CYS A 91 -7.17 -9.86 -5.49
CA CYS A 91 -7.56 -8.48 -5.34
C CYS A 91 -7.07 -7.93 -4.00
N ALA A 92 -6.49 -6.75 -4.07
CA ALA A 92 -6.09 -6.00 -2.89
C ALA A 92 -7.32 -5.48 -2.15
N THR A 93 -7.24 -5.52 -0.83
CA THR A 93 -8.31 -5.05 0.07
C THR A 93 -7.87 -3.82 0.85
N HIS A 94 -6.59 -3.74 1.19
CA HIS A 94 -6.01 -2.68 2.01
C HIS A 94 -4.70 -2.17 1.43
N ILE A 95 -4.43 -0.90 1.69
CA ILE A 95 -3.09 -0.31 1.62
C ILE A 95 -2.68 0.10 3.03
N TYR A 96 -1.43 -0.19 3.37
CA TYR A 96 -0.80 0.21 4.61
C TYR A 96 0.27 1.23 4.31
N VAL A 97 0.42 2.19 5.21
CA VAL A 97 1.48 3.21 5.15
C VAL A 97 2.30 3.10 6.42
N MET A 98 3.61 3.00 6.26
CA MET A 98 4.56 3.05 7.36
C MET A 98 5.45 4.28 7.18
N GLY A 99 5.39 5.22 8.12
CA GLY A 99 6.17 6.44 8.06
C GLY A 99 7.12 6.54 9.25
N PHE A 100 8.38 6.89 8.97
CA PHE A 100 9.41 7.14 9.96
C PHE A 100 9.72 8.63 10.01
N THR A 101 9.52 9.24 11.17
CA THR A 101 9.74 10.67 11.37
C THR A 101 11.20 10.95 11.71
N SER A 102 11.82 11.87 10.98
CA SER A 102 13.25 12.16 11.13
C SER A 102 13.64 12.62 12.54
N GLY A 103 14.87 12.33 12.95
CA GLY A 103 15.47 12.81 14.20
C GLY A 103 15.97 14.26 14.24
N SER A 104 15.75 15.06 13.19
CA SER A 104 16.10 16.48 13.26
C SER A 104 15.11 17.30 14.10
N GLY A 105 15.50 18.51 14.52
CA GLY A 105 14.58 19.46 15.15
C GLY A 105 13.39 19.80 14.24
N ASN A 106 12.21 20.03 14.84
CA ASN A 106 10.95 20.37 14.17
C ASN A 106 10.50 19.36 13.09
N SER A 107 10.81 18.07 13.26
CA SER A 107 10.39 17.02 12.34
C SER A 107 8.97 16.51 12.60
N ASN A 108 8.48 16.69 13.82
CA ASN A 108 7.18 16.19 14.24
C ASN A 108 6.04 17.06 13.71
N SER A 109 4.87 16.44 13.51
CA SER A 109 3.65 17.14 13.08
C SER A 109 2.50 16.83 14.03
N ARG A 110 1.64 17.82 14.25
CA ARG A 110 0.31 17.64 14.89
C ARG A 110 -0.83 17.50 13.87
N ASN A 111 -0.54 17.72 12.59
CA ASN A 111 -1.53 17.60 11.52
C ASN A 111 -1.45 16.23 10.89
N LEU A 112 -2.59 15.53 10.88
CA LEU A 112 -2.74 14.28 10.15
C LEU A 112 -2.72 14.54 8.63
N PRO A 113 -1.82 13.88 7.88
CA PRO A 113 -1.76 14.00 6.43
C PRO A 113 -2.93 13.27 5.75
N TYR A 114 -2.97 13.37 4.43
CA TYR A 114 -3.86 12.65 3.53
C TYR A 114 -3.06 11.73 2.63
N LEU A 115 -3.58 10.52 2.45
CA LEU A 115 -3.16 9.56 1.43
C LEU A 115 -4.00 9.79 0.18
N PHE A 116 -3.35 9.87 -0.99
CA PHE A 116 -4.00 9.79 -2.29
C PHE A 116 -3.44 8.62 -3.07
N VAL A 117 -4.32 7.90 -3.76
CA VAL A 117 -3.98 6.77 -4.62
C VAL A 117 -4.63 7.00 -5.98
N ASP A 118 -3.80 7.09 -7.01
CA ASP A 118 -4.24 7.19 -8.40
C ASP A 118 -4.03 5.84 -9.08
N LEU A 119 -5.07 5.36 -9.76
CA LEU A 119 -5.02 4.15 -10.56
C LEU A 119 -4.82 4.50 -12.05
N TYR A 120 -4.30 3.55 -12.84
CA TYR A 120 -4.09 3.76 -14.28
C TYR A 120 -5.40 3.94 -15.07
N ASN A 121 -6.54 3.51 -14.54
CA ASN A 121 -7.87 3.76 -15.12
C ASN A 121 -8.43 5.16 -14.76
N HIS A 122 -7.59 6.08 -14.26
CA HIS A 122 -7.96 7.44 -13.84
C HIS A 122 -8.92 7.51 -12.65
N GLU A 123 -9.14 6.39 -11.96
CA GLU A 123 -9.83 6.41 -10.68
C GLU A 123 -8.87 6.89 -9.58
N GLU A 124 -9.35 7.80 -8.75
CA GLU A 124 -8.59 8.41 -7.66
C GLU A 124 -9.31 8.14 -6.33
N GLY A 125 -8.53 7.84 -5.31
CA GLY A 125 -9.00 7.66 -3.94
C GLY A 125 -8.20 8.50 -2.98
N SER A 126 -8.84 9.05 -1.96
CA SER A 126 -8.14 9.81 -0.93
C SER A 126 -8.73 9.60 0.45
N ALA A 127 -7.89 9.51 1.46
CA ALA A 127 -8.28 9.33 2.85
C ALA A 127 -7.35 10.12 3.77
N ARG A 128 -7.92 10.70 4.84
CA ARG A 128 -7.10 11.28 5.92
C ARG A 128 -6.48 10.15 6.73
N PHE A 129 -5.24 10.32 7.15
CA PHE A 129 -4.60 9.37 8.05
C PHE A 129 -5.43 9.25 9.34
N PRO A 130 -5.74 8.03 9.81
CA PRO A 130 -6.44 7.87 11.07
C PRO A 130 -5.52 8.30 12.21
N ASN A 131 -6.12 8.80 13.28
CA ASN A 131 -5.39 9.13 14.51
C ASN A 131 -5.23 7.85 15.32
N ASN A 132 -4.03 7.29 15.36
CA ASN A 132 -3.80 6.08 16.14
C ASN A 132 -3.74 6.40 17.64
N PRO A 133 -3.89 5.39 18.52
CA PRO A 133 -3.58 5.55 19.93
C PRO A 133 -2.15 6.09 20.13
N GLY A 134 -2.01 7.08 21.01
CA GLY A 134 -0.76 7.80 21.22
C GLY A 134 -0.62 9.05 20.35
N LYS A 135 0.58 9.63 20.33
CA LYS A 135 0.89 10.78 19.46
C LYS A 135 1.59 10.27 18.21
N ASP A 136 0.96 10.46 17.06
CA ASP A 136 1.52 10.15 15.74
C ASP A 136 2.61 11.16 15.36
N MET A 137 3.49 10.74 14.44
CA MET A 137 4.52 11.56 13.80
C MET A 137 5.43 12.27 14.81
N ARG A 138 5.77 11.61 15.92
CA ARG A 138 6.78 12.12 16.84
C ARG A 138 8.16 11.91 16.25
N LYS A 139 9.08 12.79 16.59
CA LYS A 139 10.51 12.67 16.30
C LYS A 139 11.02 11.27 16.67
N ASN A 140 11.84 10.65 15.81
CA ASN A 140 12.39 9.29 15.99
C ASN A 140 11.33 8.20 16.17
N LYS A 141 10.11 8.42 15.68
CA LYS A 141 9.03 7.44 15.79
C LYS A 141 8.65 6.90 14.41
N GLY A 142 8.46 5.59 14.36
CA GLY A 142 7.74 4.90 13.30
C GLY A 142 6.25 4.82 13.62
N ASP A 143 5.42 5.11 12.63
CA ASP A 143 3.96 5.01 12.73
C ASP A 143 3.42 4.16 11.57
N PHE A 144 2.32 3.46 11.83
CA PHE A 144 1.71 2.52 10.89
C PHE A 144 0.21 2.79 10.76
N TRP A 145 -0.27 2.94 9.53
CA TRP A 145 -1.67 3.24 9.24
C TRP A 145 -2.24 2.25 8.23
N LYS A 146 -3.51 1.86 8.41
CA LYS A 146 -4.26 0.93 7.56
C LYS A 146 -5.38 1.69 6.86
N PHE A 147 -5.54 1.46 5.56
CA PHE A 147 -6.62 2.03 4.75
C PHE A 147 -7.29 0.93 3.91
N SER A 148 -8.61 0.81 4.02
CA SER A 148 -9.42 0.01 3.11
C SER A 148 -9.51 0.71 1.75
N LEU A 149 -9.20 -0.04 0.67
CA LEU A 149 -9.32 0.50 -0.69
C LEU A 149 -10.78 0.89 -1.01
N LYS A 150 -11.75 0.16 -0.44
CA LYS A 150 -13.18 0.39 -0.66
C LYS A 150 -13.79 1.39 0.31
N LYS A 151 -13.56 1.23 1.62
CA LYS A 151 -14.25 2.04 2.64
C LYS A 151 -13.59 3.41 2.80
N ASP A 152 -12.27 3.46 2.92
CA ASP A 152 -11.56 4.70 3.24
C ASP A 152 -11.22 5.48 1.97
N LEU A 153 -10.62 4.81 0.98
CA LEU A 153 -10.22 5.43 -0.29
C LEU A 153 -11.33 5.51 -1.33
N LYS A 154 -12.47 4.83 -1.11
CA LYS A 154 -13.66 4.86 -1.98
C LYS A 154 -13.41 4.45 -3.43
N LEU A 155 -12.39 3.61 -3.68
CA LEU A 155 -12.10 3.10 -5.01
C LEU A 155 -13.15 2.06 -5.42
N THR A 156 -13.81 2.27 -6.53
CA THR A 156 -14.89 1.46 -7.09
C THR A 156 -14.39 0.29 -7.94
N LYS A 157 -13.21 0.37 -8.57
CA LYS A 157 -12.64 -0.74 -9.37
C LYS A 157 -12.66 -2.07 -8.61
N CYS A 158 -13.29 -3.07 -9.22
CA CYS A 158 -13.59 -4.35 -8.58
C CYS A 158 -12.40 -5.07 -7.95
N CYS A 159 -11.38 -5.28 -8.77
CA CYS A 159 -10.17 -5.95 -8.36
C CYS A 159 -9.02 -5.00 -8.63
N ILE A 160 -8.40 -4.53 -7.55
CA ILE A 160 -7.21 -3.69 -7.62
C ILE A 160 -6.02 -4.57 -7.31
N THR A 161 -4.97 -4.46 -8.12
CA THR A 161 -3.69 -5.13 -7.89
C THR A 161 -2.56 -4.11 -7.87
N LYS A 162 -1.37 -4.53 -7.44
CA LYS A 162 -0.18 -3.65 -7.48
C LYS A 162 0.02 -3.05 -8.87
N ALA A 163 -0.25 -3.79 -9.95
CA ALA A 163 -0.12 -3.31 -11.33
C ALA A 163 -1.05 -2.14 -11.67
N ASP A 164 -2.24 -2.08 -11.04
CA ASP A 164 -3.24 -1.04 -11.31
C ASP A 164 -2.89 0.31 -10.67
N ILE A 165 -2.05 0.31 -9.63
CA ILE A 165 -1.61 1.52 -8.94
C ILE A 165 -0.61 2.26 -9.83
N LYS A 166 -0.99 3.49 -10.20
CA LYS A 166 -0.17 4.43 -10.97
C LYS A 166 0.69 5.26 -10.04
N LYS A 167 0.11 5.77 -8.96
CA LYS A 167 0.76 6.73 -8.08
C LYS A 167 0.20 6.65 -6.67
N ILE A 168 1.07 6.80 -5.67
CA ILE A 168 0.67 7.02 -4.29
C ILE A 168 1.31 8.31 -3.81
N VAL A 169 0.53 9.06 -3.03
CA VAL A 169 0.89 10.40 -2.60
C VAL A 169 0.52 10.62 -1.16
N VAL A 170 1.46 11.17 -0.39
CA VAL A 170 1.17 11.74 0.92
C VAL A 170 1.22 13.26 0.82
N ARG A 171 0.16 13.93 1.28
CA ARG A 171 0.09 15.39 1.39
C ARG A 171 -0.28 15.78 2.81
N ASN A 172 0.35 16.83 3.33
CA ASN A 172 0.01 17.33 4.65
C ASN A 172 -1.38 17.98 4.64
N GLY A 173 -2.14 17.78 5.71
CA GLY A 173 -3.46 18.39 5.91
C GLY A 173 -3.42 19.79 6.52
N GLY A 174 -2.25 20.36 6.80
CA GLY A 174 -2.14 21.69 7.41
C GLY A 174 -0.74 22.32 7.35
N ASN A 175 -0.54 23.35 8.17
CA ASN A 175 0.65 24.21 8.13
C ASN A 175 1.83 23.70 8.99
N ASP A 176 1.60 22.69 9.82
CA ASP A 176 2.63 22.04 10.66
C ASP A 176 3.27 20.92 9.85
N GLY A 177 4.47 21.16 9.31
CA GLY A 177 5.17 20.25 8.41
C GLY A 177 5.55 18.94 9.10
N TRP A 178 5.50 17.82 8.36
CA TRP A 178 6.01 16.53 8.82
C TRP A 178 7.28 16.20 8.07
N LYS A 179 8.43 16.08 8.78
CA LYS A 179 9.69 15.67 8.16
C LYS A 179 9.84 14.16 8.19
N ILE A 180 9.68 13.56 7.03
CA ILE A 180 9.74 12.11 6.84
C ILE A 180 11.17 11.72 6.50
N GLU A 181 11.71 10.79 7.27
CA GLU A 181 12.99 10.15 6.99
C GLU A 181 12.81 9.04 5.98
N SER A 182 11.86 8.13 6.22
CA SER A 182 11.55 7.01 5.34
C SER A 182 10.05 6.75 5.31
N ILE A 183 9.52 6.28 4.19
CA ILE A 183 8.12 5.88 4.07
C ILE A 183 7.94 4.68 3.15
N PHE A 184 7.09 3.75 3.57
CA PHE A 184 6.77 2.54 2.83
C PHE A 184 5.26 2.47 2.61
N THR A 185 4.86 1.94 1.46
CA THR A 185 3.47 1.59 1.19
C THR A 185 3.37 0.12 0.86
N ILE A 186 2.42 -0.57 1.48
CA ILE A 186 2.27 -2.02 1.39
C ILE A 186 0.84 -2.33 0.99
N LEU A 187 0.66 -3.16 -0.03
CA LEU A 187 -0.65 -3.62 -0.48
C LEU A 187 -0.93 -5.00 0.09
N ARG A 188 -2.13 -5.21 0.63
CA ARG A 188 -2.59 -6.54 1.08
C ARG A 188 -3.60 -7.12 0.13
N SER A 189 -3.33 -8.33 -0.35
CA SER A 189 -4.19 -9.15 -1.21
C SER A 189 -4.42 -10.52 -0.58
N GLY A 190 -5.53 -10.68 0.15
CA GLY A 190 -5.76 -11.85 1.00
C GLY A 190 -4.78 -11.91 2.18
N SER A 191 -4.03 -13.01 2.30
CA SER A 191 -2.96 -13.20 3.28
C SER A 191 -1.59 -12.67 2.84
N TYR A 192 -1.49 -12.13 1.62
CA TYR A 192 -0.23 -11.67 1.04
C TYR A 192 -0.05 -10.17 1.20
N TYR A 193 1.17 -9.76 1.50
CA TYR A 193 1.59 -8.36 1.58
C TYR A 193 2.66 -8.10 0.51
N THR A 194 2.56 -6.98 -0.18
CA THR A 194 3.53 -6.60 -1.21
C THR A 194 3.88 -5.13 -1.06
N VAL A 195 5.17 -4.84 -0.93
CA VAL A 195 5.67 -3.46 -0.96
C VAL A 195 5.36 -2.85 -2.32
N VAL A 196 4.64 -1.73 -2.33
CA VAL A 196 4.31 -0.96 -3.54
C VAL A 196 5.38 0.09 -3.78
N THR A 197 5.76 0.81 -2.73
CA THR A 197 6.82 1.82 -2.75
C THR A 197 7.64 1.77 -1.47
N ALA A 198 8.92 2.11 -1.57
CA ALA A 198 9.86 2.20 -0.48
C ALA A 198 10.78 3.40 -0.74
N ASP A 199 10.57 4.46 0.01
CA ASP A 199 11.31 5.71 -0.12
C ASP A 199 12.10 5.91 1.17
N VAL A 200 13.35 5.44 1.16
CA VAL A 200 14.26 5.47 2.31
C VAL A 200 15.19 6.69 2.24
N GLY A 201 15.52 7.28 3.40
CA GLY A 201 16.46 8.39 3.49
C GLY A 201 15.99 9.69 2.83
N LEU A 202 14.68 9.82 2.60
CA LEU A 202 14.01 10.95 1.95
C LEU A 202 14.31 12.30 2.63
N ASN A 203 14.34 12.31 3.97
CA ASN A 203 14.65 13.47 4.81
C ASN A 203 13.93 14.78 4.40
N THR A 204 12.69 14.66 3.93
CA THR A 204 11.94 15.77 3.31
C THR A 204 10.74 16.16 4.16
N ILE A 205 10.49 17.47 4.23
CA ILE A 205 9.31 18.03 4.88
C ILE A 205 8.12 17.98 3.91
N VAL A 206 7.03 17.37 4.36
CA VAL A 206 5.70 17.48 3.75
C VAL A 206 4.95 18.57 4.52
N ASP A 207 4.77 19.73 3.91
CA ASP A 207 4.00 20.84 4.47
C ASP A 207 2.84 21.25 3.55
N GLY A 208 1.84 21.91 4.12
CA GLY A 208 0.70 22.45 3.40
C GLY A 208 0.79 23.97 3.18
N ASN A 209 1.96 24.60 3.40
CA ASN A 209 2.05 26.06 3.40
C ASN A 209 2.52 26.62 2.04
N PRO A 210 1.65 27.27 1.24
CA PRO A 210 2.04 27.87 -0.03
C PRO A 210 2.82 29.20 0.12
N LYS A 211 2.97 29.76 1.34
CA LYS A 211 3.48 31.14 1.55
C LYS A 211 5.01 31.28 1.57
N GLY A 212 5.76 30.21 1.36
CA GLY A 212 7.17 30.28 0.98
C GLY A 212 7.33 29.83 -0.46
N LYS A 213 8.20 30.46 -1.26
CA LYS A 213 8.54 30.03 -2.64
C LYS A 213 9.19 28.62 -2.72
N LYS A 214 9.09 27.83 -1.66
CA LYS A 214 9.45 26.42 -1.48
C LYS A 214 8.54 25.92 -0.33
N ALA A 215 7.74 24.87 -0.43
CA ALA A 215 7.41 24.03 -1.55
C ALA A 215 6.14 23.26 -1.16
N PHE A 216 5.13 23.22 -2.05
CA PHE A 216 4.10 22.19 -1.99
C PHE A 216 4.79 20.85 -2.29
N ARG A 217 5.40 20.23 -1.26
CA ARG A 217 6.19 19.00 -1.45
C ARG A 217 5.27 17.81 -1.29
N GLN A 218 4.71 17.46 -2.44
CA GLN A 218 4.10 16.18 -2.67
C GLN A 218 5.20 15.11 -2.71
N ILE A 219 5.16 14.12 -1.81
CA ILE A 219 5.95 12.91 -2.04
C ILE A 219 5.15 12.06 -3.02
N SER A 220 5.60 12.02 -4.27
CA SER A 220 5.07 11.11 -5.27
C SER A 220 5.90 9.84 -5.20
N LEU A 221 5.34 8.83 -4.55
CA LEU A 221 5.95 7.52 -4.47
C LEU A 221 5.64 6.85 -5.82
N THR A 222 6.61 6.86 -6.71
CA THR A 222 6.47 6.32 -8.07
C THR A 222 7.22 4.99 -8.12
N LYS A 223 6.64 3.97 -8.74
CA LYS A 223 7.29 2.65 -8.85
C LYS A 223 8.69 2.79 -9.44
N THR A 224 9.73 2.53 -8.65
CA THR A 224 11.03 2.13 -9.16
C THR A 224 10.88 0.69 -9.64
N TYR A 225 10.92 0.51 -10.95
CA TYR A 225 11.14 -0.81 -11.54
C TYR A 225 12.66 -0.99 -11.54
N ASP A 226 13.18 -1.89 -10.70
CA ASP A 226 14.45 -2.54 -11.05
C ASP A 226 14.09 -3.53 -12.17
N SER A 227 14.52 -3.19 -13.38
CA SER A 227 14.45 -4.02 -14.59
C SER A 227 15.40 -5.20 -14.49
#